data_AF-A0A2X1YHU3-F1
#
_entry.id   AF-A0A2X1YHU3-F1
#
_cell.length_a   1.000
_cell.length_b   1.000
_cell.length_c   1.000
_cell.angle_alpha   90.00
_cell.angle_beta   90.00
_cell.angle_gamma   90.00
#
_symmetry.space_group_name_H-M   'P 1'
#
loop_
_entity.id
_entity.type
_entity.pdbx_description
1 polymer ?
#
loop_
_entity_poly.entity_id
_entity_poly.type
_entity_poly.pdbx_seq_one_letter_code
_entity_poly.pdbx_strand_id
1 'polypeptide(L)'
;MSFFRTLPTKLSFNTSEKIQIANAELTSGDFALAIDVLNAQDSFVTNIEFAVKFKSIERSYLFNGREFYFQQAVNIAPYTRYFLDPFILDERFHDARAIDIYISKYTADGKNITCDDKKYEINLPVIPEKKRAQIKETLGEGIKTYGENQMDFWRCACGFINEDETSECEFCGRNKSFVLNNLTEALINSKILNVIENTRATDGINLKTLETHLTQTNLSKIAPTTESLKIDRTNEEAPKKPKKIPWKKIFFALIFIIFLSLVSLFLINIAKTSRNKSKIEDARSLALSGSYQEALEIYNDATRDKTSPEILNEMEKIKKLVASDESYQKASSFFEEGDYIDAAYNFKKVIQEDEKNYKPAQDKLTSIENIILDQVKSSYEENRTEALLLLNSYLNVVPESARASKLKKEIESANKLNVDTEESQKENFEKEEKDKDSAETAKKASDLLHTYRTVSTEKANLRAEPSVDSDILKILDKGTELYVLETKIEQGQRIWCHVEVESPISQETIKGWISNKTLN
;
A
#
# COMPACT_ATOMS: atom_id res chain seq x y z
N MET A 1 51.35 19.11 47.21
CA MET A 1 51.94 18.47 46.01
C MET A 1 51.50 19.26 44.80
N SER A 2 52.44 19.77 43.99
CA SER A 2 52.08 20.46 42.74
C SER A 2 51.48 19.44 41.78
N PHE A 3 50.28 19.71 41.27
CA PHE A 3 49.67 18.88 40.24
C PHE A 3 50.61 18.75 39.03
N PHE A 4 50.86 17.53 38.56
CA PHE A 4 51.65 17.29 37.34
C PHE A 4 50.83 17.78 36.12
N ARG A 5 51.14 18.99 35.65
CA ARG A 5 50.42 19.65 34.55
C ARG A 5 51.08 19.33 33.22
N THR A 6 50.27 19.03 32.21
CA THR A 6 50.73 18.74 30.84
C THR A 6 50.15 19.75 29.87
N LEU A 7 50.91 20.03 28.82
CA LEU A 7 50.54 20.83 27.67
C LEU A 7 49.93 19.93 26.57
N PRO A 8 49.27 20.50 25.55
CA PRO A 8 48.75 19.73 24.43
C PRO A 8 49.84 18.90 23.75
N THR A 9 49.47 17.68 23.37
CA THR A 9 50.32 16.81 22.55
C THR A 9 50.27 17.29 21.11
N LYS A 10 51.43 17.44 20.48
CA LYS A 10 51.53 17.69 19.04
C LYS A 10 51.62 16.36 18.32
N LEU A 11 50.70 16.10 17.40
CA LEU A 11 50.65 14.91 16.57
C LEU A 11 51.12 15.28 15.16
N SER A 12 52.11 14.58 14.63
CA SER A 12 52.45 14.60 13.20
C SER A 12 51.89 13.36 12.53
N PHE A 13 51.30 13.51 11.35
CA PHE A 13 50.58 12.42 10.68
C PHE A 13 50.47 12.65 9.16
N ASN A 14 50.01 11.62 8.45
CA ASN A 14 49.61 11.70 7.05
C ASN A 14 48.16 11.24 6.93
N THR A 15 47.30 12.01 6.27
CA THR A 15 45.87 11.70 6.13
C THR A 15 45.60 10.42 5.35
N SER A 16 46.55 9.99 4.51
CA SER A 16 46.46 8.73 3.77
C SER A 16 46.69 7.50 4.66
N GLU A 17 47.28 7.66 5.84
CA GLU A 17 47.52 6.57 6.78
C GLU A 17 46.24 6.13 7.48
N LYS A 18 45.99 4.82 7.44
CA LYS A 18 44.80 4.19 8.03
C LYS A 18 45.01 3.74 9.48
N ILE A 19 46.26 3.75 9.97
CA ILE A 19 46.57 3.55 11.39
C ILE A 19 46.96 4.90 11.96
N GLN A 20 46.25 5.36 12.99
CA GLN A 20 46.43 6.72 13.51
C GLN A 20 46.43 6.76 15.03
N ILE A 21 47.11 7.76 15.61
CA ILE A 21 47.05 8.05 17.03
C ILE A 21 45.78 8.86 17.31
N ALA A 22 44.82 8.29 18.05
CA ALA A 22 43.63 9.02 18.48
C ALA A 22 43.92 9.98 19.63
N ASN A 23 44.78 9.56 20.55
CA ASN A 23 45.14 10.30 21.75
C ASN A 23 46.52 9.86 22.23
N ALA A 24 47.32 10.80 22.75
CA ALA A 24 48.58 10.51 23.42
C ALA A 24 48.79 11.52 24.54
N GLU A 25 49.13 11.05 25.74
CA GLU A 25 49.32 11.91 26.91
C GLU A 25 50.31 11.33 27.91
N LEU A 26 51.01 12.21 28.62
CA LEU A 26 51.83 11.84 29.78
C LEU A 26 50.92 11.61 31.00
N THR A 27 51.24 10.61 31.82
CA THR A 27 50.50 10.29 33.04
C THR A 27 51.23 10.76 34.30
N SER A 28 50.46 11.02 35.36
CA SER A 28 50.96 11.23 36.72
C SER A 28 51.06 9.90 37.48
N GLY A 29 51.87 9.84 38.54
CA GLY A 29 52.16 8.60 39.28
C GLY A 29 53.40 7.89 38.73
N ASP A 30 53.22 6.82 37.96
CA ASP A 30 54.31 6.00 37.38
C ASP A 30 55.09 6.69 36.26
N PHE A 31 54.67 7.91 35.89
CA PHE A 31 55.31 8.73 34.88
C PHE A 31 55.50 7.98 33.55
N ALA A 32 54.38 7.78 32.85
CA ALA A 32 54.32 6.96 31.64
C ALA A 32 53.77 7.74 30.44
N LEU A 33 54.02 7.21 29.25
CA LEU A 33 53.40 7.64 28.00
C LEU A 33 52.21 6.72 27.66
N ALA A 34 51.02 7.29 27.65
CA ALA A 34 49.77 6.58 27.36
C ALA A 34 49.24 6.95 25.97
N ILE A 35 48.95 5.95 25.13
CA ILE A 35 48.60 6.16 23.71
C ILE A 35 47.34 5.34 23.35
N ASP A 36 46.39 5.97 22.66
CA ASP A 36 45.29 5.31 21.93
C ASP A 36 45.60 5.29 20.44
N VAL A 37 45.44 4.12 19.83
CA VAL A 37 45.59 3.89 18.40
C VAL A 37 44.24 3.54 17.79
N LEU A 38 43.99 4.01 16.57
CA LEU A 38 42.88 3.59 15.73
C LEU A 38 43.42 2.77 14.57
N ASN A 39 42.80 1.62 14.33
CA ASN A 39 43.04 0.82 13.14
C ASN A 39 41.85 0.95 12.19
N ALA A 40 41.98 1.70 11.10
CA ALA A 40 40.95 1.80 10.04
C ALA A 40 41.24 0.89 8.83
N GLN A 41 42.05 -0.16 9.01
CA GLN A 41 42.33 -1.18 7.99
C GLN A 41 41.47 -2.43 8.21
N ASP A 42 41.41 -3.27 7.17
CA ASP A 42 40.77 -4.59 7.17
C ASP A 42 41.61 -5.71 7.81
N SER A 43 42.79 -5.36 8.32
CA SER A 43 43.84 -6.25 8.81
C SER A 43 44.18 -6.00 10.28
N PHE A 44 44.78 -7.01 10.92
CA PHE A 44 45.28 -6.86 12.29
C PHE A 44 46.62 -6.13 12.27
N VAL A 45 46.80 -5.20 13.21
CA VAL A 45 48.12 -4.65 13.53
C VAL A 45 48.72 -5.47 14.65
N THR A 46 49.93 -5.96 14.43
CA THR A 46 50.63 -6.89 15.33
C THR A 46 51.82 -6.26 16.05
N ASN A 47 52.28 -5.11 15.56
CA ASN A 47 53.37 -4.35 16.15
C ASN A 47 53.23 -2.89 15.74
N ILE A 48 53.62 -1.97 16.62
CA ILE A 48 53.63 -0.54 16.35
C ILE A 48 54.80 0.14 17.06
N GLU A 49 55.45 1.07 16.37
CA GLU A 49 56.59 1.86 16.84
C GLU A 49 56.27 3.36 16.71
N PHE A 50 56.38 4.07 17.83
CA PHE A 50 56.20 5.51 17.91
C PHE A 50 57.53 6.21 18.05
N ALA A 51 57.65 7.39 17.45
CA ALA A 51 58.77 8.28 17.65
C ALA A 51 58.29 9.54 18.37
N VAL A 52 58.97 9.87 19.47
CA VAL A 52 58.52 10.88 20.43
C VAL A 52 59.64 11.84 20.77
N LYS A 53 59.34 13.14 20.74
CA LYS A 53 60.17 14.20 21.35
C LYS A 53 59.45 14.77 22.55
N PHE A 54 60.20 15.15 23.56
CA PHE A 54 59.66 15.68 24.82
C PHE A 54 59.99 17.15 24.98
N LYS A 55 59.08 17.91 25.60
CA LYS A 55 59.24 19.35 25.86
C LYS A 55 58.98 19.68 27.33
N SER A 56 59.68 20.69 27.85
CA SER A 56 59.44 21.26 29.17
C SER A 56 58.14 22.07 29.23
N ILE A 57 57.81 22.63 30.41
CA ILE A 57 56.64 23.51 30.57
C ILE A 57 56.78 24.82 29.75
N GLU A 58 58.02 25.26 29.51
CA GLU A 58 58.38 26.41 28.67
C GLU A 58 58.34 26.08 27.16
N ARG A 59 57.93 24.85 26.79
CA ARG A 59 57.88 24.32 25.42
C ARG A 59 59.25 24.15 24.75
N SER A 60 60.33 24.25 25.50
CA SER A 60 61.68 23.94 25.02
C SER A 60 61.85 22.44 24.88
N TYR A 61 62.50 21.98 23.80
CA TYR A 61 62.79 20.57 23.63
C TYR A 61 63.78 20.07 24.69
N LEU A 62 63.43 18.97 25.34
CA LEU A 62 64.34 18.21 26.18
C LEU A 62 65.29 17.39 25.31
N PHE A 63 66.44 17.01 25.88
CA PHE A 63 67.44 16.16 25.20
C PHE A 63 67.88 16.69 23.82
N ASN A 64 67.97 18.01 23.67
CA ASN A 64 68.29 18.69 22.40
C ASN A 64 67.36 18.30 21.24
N GLY A 65 66.10 17.93 21.53
CA GLY A 65 65.12 17.55 20.52
C GLY A 65 65.32 16.15 19.92
N ARG A 66 66.08 15.29 20.60
CA ARG A 66 66.26 13.88 20.21
C ARG A 66 64.92 13.13 20.18
N GLU A 67 64.75 12.29 19.15
CA GLU A 67 63.64 11.33 19.07
C GLU A 67 63.94 10.07 19.88
N PHE A 68 62.93 9.62 20.63
CA PHE A 68 62.92 8.35 21.34
C PHE A 68 61.88 7.44 20.71
N TYR A 69 62.23 6.16 20.56
CA TYR A 69 61.39 5.17 19.89
C TYR A 69 60.78 4.23 20.92
N PHE A 70 59.47 4.05 20.86
CA PHE A 70 58.69 3.19 21.75
C PHE A 70 57.95 2.17 20.91
N GLN A 71 58.21 0.89 21.15
CA GLN A 71 57.64 -0.20 20.38
C GLN A 71 56.88 -1.18 21.27
N GLN A 72 55.72 -1.65 20.80
CA GLN A 72 54.95 -2.68 21.49
C GLN A 72 54.39 -3.70 20.51
N ALA A 73 54.47 -4.98 20.87
CA ALA A 73 53.71 -6.04 20.23
C ALA A 73 52.23 -5.91 20.64
N VAL A 74 51.34 -5.90 19.65
CA VAL A 74 49.92 -5.59 19.84
C VAL A 74 49.05 -6.58 19.09
N ASN A 75 47.75 -6.55 19.32
CA ASN A 75 46.79 -7.33 18.54
C ASN A 75 45.56 -6.45 18.24
N ILE A 76 45.77 -5.39 17.47
CA ILE A 76 44.74 -4.39 17.19
C ILE A 76 43.86 -4.91 16.05
N ALA A 77 42.60 -5.21 16.35
CA ALA A 77 41.66 -5.71 15.37
C ALA A 77 41.27 -4.63 14.33
N PRO A 78 40.84 -5.03 13.13
CA PRO A 78 40.26 -4.14 12.13
C PRO A 78 39.16 -3.24 12.71
N TYR A 79 39.17 -1.94 12.36
CA TYR A 79 38.15 -0.96 12.76
C TYR A 79 37.94 -0.85 14.29
N THR A 80 39.02 -1.03 15.06
CA THR A 80 38.98 -0.88 16.52
C THR A 80 39.90 0.23 17.02
N ARG A 81 39.53 0.78 18.17
CA ARG A 81 40.41 1.60 19.00
C ARG A 81 41.13 0.68 19.98
N TYR A 82 42.41 0.94 20.20
CA TYR A 82 43.22 0.18 21.14
C TYR A 82 44.03 1.12 22.03
N PHE A 83 43.83 0.98 23.34
CA PHE A 83 44.66 1.55 24.39
C PHE A 83 45.89 0.65 24.61
N LEU A 84 47.07 1.22 24.36
CA LEU A 84 48.34 0.54 24.57
C LEU A 84 48.67 0.47 26.06
N ASP A 85 49.42 -0.56 26.47
CA ASP A 85 49.97 -0.55 27.82
C ASP A 85 50.91 0.66 27.95
N PRO A 86 50.72 1.51 28.97
CA PRO A 86 51.51 2.73 29.08
C PRO A 86 53.01 2.44 29.18
N PHE A 87 53.81 3.16 28.37
CA PHE A 87 55.27 3.03 28.38
C PHE A 87 55.83 3.79 29.57
N ILE A 88 56.38 3.08 30.55
CA ILE A 88 57.04 3.69 31.71
C ILE A 88 58.27 4.47 31.23
N LEU A 89 58.35 5.74 31.60
CA LEU A 89 59.47 6.61 31.25
C LEU A 89 60.49 6.63 32.38
N ASP A 90 61.77 6.74 32.05
CA ASP A 90 62.80 6.87 33.06
C ASP A 90 62.79 8.26 33.73
N GLU A 91 63.46 8.37 34.88
CA GLU A 91 63.49 9.59 35.70
C GLU A 91 63.97 10.82 34.94
N ARG A 92 64.80 10.68 33.90
CA ARG A 92 65.35 11.82 33.16
C ARG A 92 64.26 12.57 32.39
N PHE A 93 63.13 11.93 32.10
CA PHE A 93 62.01 12.63 31.46
C PHE A 93 61.15 13.41 32.48
N HIS A 94 61.45 13.44 33.79
CA HIS A 94 60.62 14.07 34.84
C HIS A 94 60.15 15.50 34.52
N ASP A 95 60.94 16.28 33.77
CA ASP A 95 60.60 17.65 33.36
C ASP A 95 59.71 17.73 32.10
N ALA A 96 59.36 16.59 31.51
CA ALA A 96 58.49 16.52 30.35
C ALA A 96 57.07 16.95 30.70
N ARG A 97 56.53 17.85 29.88
CA ARG A 97 55.20 18.44 30.05
C ARG A 97 54.41 18.41 28.75
N ALA A 98 55.07 18.28 27.60
CA ALA A 98 54.45 18.06 26.31
C ALA A 98 55.23 17.01 25.51
N ILE A 99 54.55 16.42 24.52
CA ILE A 99 55.15 15.47 23.57
C ILE A 99 54.81 15.87 22.14
N ASP A 100 55.77 15.65 21.25
CA ASP A 100 55.56 15.62 19.81
C ASP A 100 55.69 14.16 19.38
N ILE A 101 54.66 13.59 18.77
CA ILE A 101 54.56 12.16 18.50
C ILE A 101 54.06 11.87 17.10
N TYR A 102 54.55 10.79 16.50
CA TYR A 102 54.02 10.17 15.29
C TYR A 102 54.25 8.66 15.31
N ILE A 103 53.49 7.94 14.49
CA ILE A 103 53.77 6.52 14.22
C ILE A 103 54.94 6.48 13.25
N SER A 104 56.02 5.81 13.62
CA SER A 104 57.20 5.66 12.75
C SER A 104 57.16 4.37 11.95
N LYS A 105 56.65 3.27 12.55
CA LYS A 105 56.47 1.98 11.88
C LYS A 105 55.29 1.21 12.47
N TYR A 106 54.72 0.31 11.69
CA TYR A 106 53.80 -0.71 12.18
C TYR A 106 53.84 -1.96 11.32
N THR A 107 53.35 -3.07 11.88
CA THR A 107 53.24 -4.35 11.16
C THR A 107 51.78 -4.73 10.99
N ALA A 108 51.32 -4.81 9.75
CA ALA A 108 49.97 -5.26 9.40
C ALA A 108 50.05 -6.32 8.29
N ASP A 109 49.23 -7.38 8.39
CA ASP A 109 49.25 -8.53 7.47
C ASP A 109 50.64 -9.15 7.24
N GLY A 110 51.47 -9.16 8.30
CA GLY A 110 52.85 -9.67 8.23
C GLY A 110 53.82 -8.78 7.45
N LYS A 111 53.41 -7.59 7.01
CA LYS A 111 54.25 -6.60 6.34
C LYS A 111 54.62 -5.47 7.29
N ASN A 112 55.89 -5.09 7.30
CA ASN A 112 56.38 -3.92 8.01
C ASN A 112 56.20 -2.68 7.12
N ILE A 113 55.52 -1.68 7.65
CA ILE A 113 55.22 -0.42 6.99
C ILE A 113 55.95 0.67 7.77
N THR A 114 56.65 1.54 7.04
CA THR A 114 57.38 2.69 7.61
C THR A 114 56.65 3.97 7.22
N CYS A 115 56.48 4.85 8.21
CA CYS A 115 55.66 6.06 8.18
C CYS A 115 56.56 7.30 8.25
N ASP A 116 57.35 7.53 7.20
CA ASP A 116 58.36 8.60 7.18
C ASP A 116 57.80 9.96 6.72
N ASP A 117 56.64 9.98 6.05
CA ASP A 117 56.08 11.18 5.42
C ASP A 117 55.10 11.94 6.36
N LYS A 118 55.67 12.80 7.22
CA LYS A 118 54.92 13.67 8.15
C LYS A 118 54.35 14.89 7.43
N LYS A 119 53.23 14.71 6.72
CA LYS A 119 52.65 15.77 5.90
C LYS A 119 51.98 16.90 6.72
N TYR A 120 51.34 16.55 7.84
CA TYR A 120 50.56 17.50 8.63
C TYR A 120 50.87 17.41 10.12
N GLU A 121 50.53 18.48 10.85
CA GLU A 121 50.67 18.55 12.31
C GLU A 121 49.42 19.15 12.96
N ILE A 122 49.02 18.62 14.11
CA ILE A 122 47.89 19.14 14.90
C ILE A 122 48.20 19.07 16.40
N ASN A 123 47.67 20.00 17.19
CA ASN A 123 47.65 19.86 18.64
C ASN A 123 46.38 19.11 19.05
N LEU A 124 46.54 17.98 19.74
CA LEU A 124 45.41 17.24 20.28
C LEU A 124 44.69 18.08 21.36
N PRO A 125 43.35 18.12 21.34
CA PRO A 125 42.57 18.92 22.27
C PRO A 125 42.76 18.42 23.70
N VAL A 126 42.88 19.39 24.61
CA VAL A 126 43.05 19.13 26.03
C VAL A 126 41.67 18.99 26.66
N ILE A 127 41.22 17.75 26.84
CA ILE A 127 39.93 17.42 27.45
C ILE A 127 40.18 16.88 28.87
N PRO A 128 39.84 17.64 29.94
CA PRO A 128 39.94 17.16 31.31
C PRO A 128 39.07 15.93 31.57
N GLU A 129 39.46 15.08 32.52
CA GLU A 129 38.76 13.83 32.86
C GLU A 129 37.27 14.06 33.19
N LYS A 130 36.96 15.06 34.02
CA LYS A 130 35.57 15.43 34.33
C LYS A 130 34.75 15.80 33.09
N LYS A 131 35.35 16.53 32.15
CA LYS A 131 34.69 16.91 30.88
C LYS A 131 34.49 15.70 29.99
N ARG A 132 35.46 14.78 29.93
CA ARG A 132 35.35 13.51 29.19
C ARG A 132 34.22 12.64 29.72
N ALA A 133 34.08 12.52 31.04
CA ALA A 133 32.98 11.81 31.67
C ALA A 133 31.62 12.43 31.32
N GLN A 134 31.52 13.76 31.33
CA GLN A 134 30.29 14.47 30.93
C GLN A 134 29.95 14.33 29.45
N ILE A 135 30.95 14.35 28.55
CA ILE A 135 30.75 14.05 27.12
C ILE A 135 30.18 12.64 26.96
N LYS A 136 30.75 11.64 27.65
CA LYS A 136 30.30 10.25 27.61
C LYS A 136 28.87 10.10 28.14
N GLU A 137 28.55 10.73 29.27
CA GLU A 137 27.21 10.73 29.89
C GLU A 137 26.17 11.39 28.97
N THR A 138 26.51 12.51 28.34
CA THR A 138 25.58 13.34 27.55
C THR A 138 25.40 12.86 26.11
N LEU A 139 26.49 12.46 25.45
CA LEU A 139 26.55 12.20 24.00
C LEU A 139 26.86 10.74 23.66
N GLY A 140 27.09 9.90 24.66
CA GLY A 140 27.40 8.49 24.51
C GLY A 140 28.90 8.20 24.32
N GLU A 141 29.25 6.92 24.45
CA GLU A 141 30.65 6.47 24.47
C GLU A 141 31.40 6.68 23.15
N GLY A 142 30.69 6.80 22.03
CA GLY A 142 31.29 6.94 20.70
C GLY A 142 31.91 8.32 20.43
N ILE A 143 31.66 9.32 21.29
CA ILE A 143 32.21 10.67 21.20
C ILE A 143 33.41 10.76 22.15
N LYS A 144 34.61 10.82 21.58
CA LYS A 144 35.88 10.73 22.32
C LYS A 144 36.70 12.01 22.27
N THR A 145 36.41 12.86 21.28
CA THR A 145 37.03 14.16 21.05
C THR A 145 36.04 15.07 20.30
N TYR A 146 36.48 16.29 19.97
CA TYR A 146 35.75 17.23 19.13
C TYR A 146 35.97 16.97 17.64
N GLY A 147 34.96 17.29 16.85
CA GLY A 147 35.09 17.49 15.41
C GLY A 147 35.85 18.77 15.12
N GLU A 148 36.78 18.73 14.17
CA GLU A 148 37.61 19.88 13.79
C GLU A 148 37.73 19.94 12.27
N ASN A 149 37.60 21.13 11.70
CA ASN A 149 37.80 21.36 10.26
C ASN A 149 39.07 22.17 10.05
N GLN A 150 40.03 21.63 9.32
CA GLN A 150 41.26 22.30 8.93
C GLN A 150 41.26 22.47 7.40
N MET A 151 42.21 23.25 6.86
CA MET A 151 42.24 23.52 5.41
C MET A 151 42.44 22.26 4.56
N ASP A 152 43.23 21.30 5.04
CA ASP A 152 43.64 20.13 4.26
C ASP A 152 43.07 18.79 4.79
N PHE A 153 42.37 18.83 5.93
CA PHE A 153 41.85 17.64 6.58
C PHE A 153 40.73 17.98 7.57
N TRP A 154 39.96 16.98 7.98
CA TRP A 154 39.01 17.13 9.07
C TRP A 154 39.10 15.98 10.06
N ARG A 155 38.92 16.29 11.34
CA ARG A 155 38.98 15.33 12.43
C ARG A 155 37.57 14.96 12.87
N CYS A 156 37.32 13.66 12.99
CA CYS A 156 36.06 13.14 13.49
C CYS A 156 36.04 13.13 15.03
N ALA A 157 34.85 13.20 15.63
CA ALA A 157 34.66 13.10 17.08
C ALA A 157 35.10 11.73 17.67
N CYS A 158 35.35 10.72 16.83
CA CYS A 158 35.96 9.45 17.25
C CYS A 158 37.50 9.52 17.36
N GLY A 159 38.14 10.63 16.97
CA GLY A 159 39.59 10.82 17.01
C GLY A 159 40.30 10.68 15.67
N PHE A 160 39.69 10.01 14.69
CA PHE A 160 40.30 9.76 13.38
C PHE A 160 40.36 11.04 12.54
N ILE A 161 41.46 11.22 11.81
CA ILE A 161 41.72 12.35 10.93
C ILE A 161 41.57 11.89 9.49
N ASN A 162 40.73 12.57 8.73
CA ASN A 162 40.38 12.21 7.37
C ASN A 162 40.86 13.29 6.39
N GLU A 163 41.09 12.91 5.13
CA GLU A 163 41.34 13.86 4.04
C GLU A 163 40.16 14.83 3.88
N ASP A 164 40.42 16.08 3.51
CA ASP A 164 39.36 17.11 3.40
C ASP A 164 38.22 16.70 2.44
N GLU A 165 38.56 16.05 1.33
CA GLU A 165 37.62 15.62 0.29
C GLU A 165 36.66 14.49 0.73
N THR A 166 36.95 13.81 1.86
CA THR A 166 36.12 12.69 2.32
C THR A 166 34.83 13.16 2.96
N SER A 167 33.70 12.57 2.55
CA SER A 167 32.37 12.90 3.07
C SER A 167 32.01 12.14 4.36
N GLU A 168 32.74 11.07 4.68
CA GLU A 168 32.50 10.20 5.83
C GLU A 168 33.82 9.83 6.52
N CYS A 169 33.76 9.62 7.84
CA CYS A 169 34.92 9.21 8.62
C CYS A 169 35.29 7.77 8.29
N GLU A 170 36.52 7.54 7.82
CA GLU A 170 36.97 6.22 7.38
C GLU A 170 37.08 5.19 8.51
N PHE A 171 37.14 5.65 9.76
CA PHE A 171 37.18 4.76 10.93
C PHE A 171 35.78 4.39 11.45
N CYS A 172 34.86 5.36 11.56
CA CYS A 172 33.58 5.14 12.25
C CYS A 172 32.33 5.40 11.39
N GLY A 173 32.50 5.75 10.10
CA GLY A 173 31.41 5.97 9.15
C GLY A 173 30.57 7.23 9.39
N ARG A 174 30.89 8.07 10.38
CA ARG A 174 30.13 9.31 10.62
C ARG A 174 30.33 10.29 9.48
N ASN A 175 29.22 10.83 8.97
CA ASN A 175 29.23 11.87 7.94
C ASN A 175 29.92 13.17 8.42
N LYS A 176 30.75 13.77 7.55
CA LYS A 176 31.52 15.01 7.80
C LYS A 176 30.61 16.16 8.21
N SER A 177 29.56 16.43 7.43
CA SER A 177 28.61 17.53 7.70
C SER A 177 27.90 17.33 9.05
N PHE A 178 27.52 16.10 9.38
CA PHE A 178 26.95 15.79 10.70
C PHE A 178 27.95 16.14 11.81
N VAL A 179 29.21 15.69 11.71
CA VAL A 179 30.24 15.94 12.72
C VAL A 179 30.51 17.44 12.88
N LEU A 180 30.74 18.15 11.78
CA LEU A 180 31.10 19.57 11.83
C LEU A 180 29.94 20.48 12.28
N ASN A 181 28.69 20.06 12.03
CA ASN A 181 27.50 20.82 12.45
C ASN A 181 26.95 20.41 13.82
N ASN A 182 27.50 19.38 14.48
CA ASN A 182 26.95 18.88 15.75
C ASN A 182 27.97 18.57 16.84
N LEU A 183 29.22 18.31 16.49
CA LEU A 183 30.20 17.67 17.36
C LEU A 183 31.51 18.45 17.47
N THR A 184 31.56 19.71 17.04
CA THR A 184 32.68 20.61 17.34
C THR A 184 32.71 20.98 18.82
N GLU A 185 33.83 21.50 19.31
CA GLU A 185 33.97 21.83 20.74
C GLU A 185 32.86 22.75 21.25
N ALA A 186 32.56 23.84 20.51
CA ALA A 186 31.52 24.79 20.88
C ALA A 186 30.14 24.12 20.99
N LEU A 187 29.80 23.24 20.04
CA LEU A 187 28.52 22.56 19.97
C LEU A 187 28.38 21.48 21.05
N ILE A 188 29.45 20.74 21.32
CA ILE A 188 29.50 19.76 22.42
C ILE A 188 29.34 20.48 23.76
N ASN A 189 30.05 21.59 23.97
CA ASN A 189 29.92 22.38 25.19
C ASN A 189 28.49 22.89 25.37
N SER A 190 27.87 23.43 24.32
CA SER A 190 26.47 23.90 24.35
C SER A 190 25.49 22.78 24.72
N LYS A 191 25.67 21.56 24.18
CA LYS A 191 24.82 20.40 24.52
C LYS A 191 24.96 19.98 25.97
N ILE A 192 26.19 19.92 26.49
CA ILE A 192 26.46 19.57 27.89
C ILE A 192 25.81 20.61 28.83
N LEU A 193 25.95 21.90 28.53
CA LEU A 193 25.33 22.96 29.32
C LEU A 193 23.80 22.85 29.32
N ASN A 194 23.18 22.68 28.15
CA ASN A 194 21.73 22.49 28.04
C ASN A 194 21.23 21.30 28.86
N VAL A 195 21.94 20.17 28.84
CA VAL A 195 21.55 19.01 29.64
C VAL A 195 21.70 19.30 31.12
N ILE A 196 22.78 19.96 31.55
CA ILE A 196 22.97 20.30 32.97
C ILE A 196 21.88 21.27 33.46
N GLU A 197 21.53 22.30 32.69
CA GLU A 197 20.48 23.27 33.01
C GLU A 197 19.10 22.61 33.18
N ASN A 198 18.79 21.62 32.33
CA ASN A 198 17.48 20.96 32.32
C ASN A 198 17.34 19.79 33.30
N THR A 199 18.45 19.24 33.83
CA THR A 199 18.43 17.98 34.60
C THR A 199 18.80 18.14 36.08
N ARG A 200 19.42 19.25 36.51
CA ARG A 200 19.84 19.45 37.91
C ARG A 200 19.09 20.60 38.58
N ALA A 201 18.20 20.27 39.51
CA ALA A 201 17.69 21.25 40.47
C ALA A 201 18.84 21.70 41.41
N THR A 202 18.95 23.02 41.62
CA THR A 202 19.70 23.74 42.68
C THR A 202 21.25 23.74 42.67
N ASP A 203 21.83 24.87 42.25
CA ASP A 203 22.65 25.80 43.08
C ASP A 203 23.49 26.74 42.16
N GLY A 204 23.09 28.00 42.05
CA GLY A 204 23.61 28.97 41.06
C GLY A 204 25.12 29.28 41.13
N ILE A 205 25.81 28.87 42.20
CA ILE A 205 27.27 29.04 42.36
C ILE A 205 28.05 27.93 41.64
N ASN A 206 27.50 26.70 41.58
CA ASN A 206 28.12 25.59 40.85
C ASN A 206 27.95 25.74 39.34
N LEU A 207 26.81 26.27 38.87
CA LEU A 207 26.55 26.45 37.44
C LEU A 207 27.53 27.43 36.79
N LYS A 208 27.77 28.59 37.43
CA LYS A 208 28.68 29.63 36.91
C LYS A 208 30.15 29.18 36.87
N THR A 209 30.56 28.38 37.85
CA THR A 209 31.91 27.77 37.93
C THR A 209 32.06 26.65 36.89
N LEU A 210 30.99 25.88 36.65
CA LEU A 210 30.96 24.80 35.67
C LEU A 210 30.92 25.32 34.22
N GLU A 211 30.17 26.40 33.96
CA GLU A 211 30.17 27.15 32.70
C GLU A 211 31.58 27.64 32.35
N THR A 212 32.30 28.24 33.29
CA THR A 212 33.67 28.72 33.06
C THR A 212 34.65 27.58 32.79
N HIS A 213 34.54 26.45 33.48
CA HIS A 213 35.43 25.30 33.27
C HIS A 213 35.13 24.48 32.01
N LEU A 214 33.87 24.48 31.51
CA LEU A 214 33.48 23.73 30.32
C LEU A 214 33.74 24.51 29.03
N THR A 215 33.68 25.84 29.07
CA THR A 215 33.78 26.72 27.88
C THR A 215 35.18 27.28 27.62
N GLN A 216 36.08 27.24 28.61
CA GLN A 216 37.46 27.68 28.41
C GLN A 216 38.30 26.61 27.69
N THR A 217 38.99 27.03 26.63
CA THR A 217 40.05 26.25 25.99
C THR A 217 41.20 26.08 26.97
N ASN A 218 41.37 24.85 27.48
CA ASN A 218 42.43 24.56 28.43
C ASN A 218 43.78 24.51 27.70
N LEU A 219 44.68 25.45 28.01
CA LEU A 219 46.06 25.45 27.50
C LEU A 219 46.95 24.40 28.19
N SER A 220 46.45 23.79 29.27
CA SER A 220 47.09 22.69 30.00
C SER A 220 46.04 21.87 30.77
N LYS A 221 46.34 20.62 31.10
CA LYS A 221 45.53 19.79 32.01
C LYS A 221 46.37 19.20 33.12
N ILE A 222 45.72 18.82 34.22
CA ILE A 222 46.32 17.89 35.18
C ILE A 222 46.39 16.53 34.49
N ALA A 223 47.57 15.91 34.45
CA ALA A 223 47.73 14.60 33.86
C ALA A 223 46.95 13.55 34.67
N PRO A 224 46.22 12.65 33.99
CA PRO A 224 45.58 11.52 34.65
C PRO A 224 46.63 10.55 35.18
N THR A 225 46.25 9.73 36.16
CA THR A 225 47.12 8.65 36.64
C THR A 225 47.11 7.47 35.67
N THR A 226 48.18 6.67 35.66
CA THR A 226 48.23 5.43 34.86
C THR A 226 47.09 4.48 35.22
N GLU A 227 46.78 4.34 36.52
CA GLU A 227 45.68 3.50 37.01
C GLU A 227 44.31 4.01 36.56
N SER A 228 44.04 5.31 36.70
CA SER A 228 42.75 5.88 36.27
C SER A 228 42.50 5.72 34.78
N LEU A 229 43.55 5.84 33.94
CA LEU A 229 43.44 5.56 32.51
C LEU A 229 43.12 4.10 32.20
N LYS A 230 43.74 3.14 32.89
CA LYS A 230 43.48 1.71 32.65
C LYS A 230 42.04 1.31 33.02
N ILE A 231 41.43 2.00 33.98
CA ILE A 231 40.03 1.78 34.36
C ILE A 231 39.07 2.34 33.29
N ASP A 232 39.33 3.55 32.79
CA ASP A 232 38.43 4.25 31.84
C ASP A 232 38.63 3.81 30.37
N ARG A 233 39.86 3.47 29.98
CA ARG A 233 40.26 3.09 28.61
C ARG A 233 40.53 1.59 28.54
N THR A 234 39.49 0.78 28.73
CA THR A 234 39.59 -0.67 28.51
C THR A 234 39.54 -0.98 27.01
N ASN A 235 40.39 -1.89 26.56
CA ASN A 235 40.27 -2.45 25.23
C ASN A 235 39.03 -3.32 25.20
N GLU A 236 38.07 -2.99 24.33
CA GLU A 236 36.96 -3.89 24.06
C GLU A 236 37.54 -5.23 23.61
N GLU A 237 37.06 -6.34 24.19
CA GLU A 237 37.40 -7.66 23.66
C GLU A 237 37.04 -7.65 22.17
N ALA A 238 38.02 -7.97 21.32
CA ALA A 238 37.81 -8.02 19.88
C ALA A 238 36.49 -8.75 19.64
N PRO A 239 35.49 -8.12 18.98
CA PRO A 239 34.19 -8.75 18.82
C PRO A 239 34.43 -10.13 18.25
N LYS A 240 33.97 -11.17 18.96
CA LYS A 240 33.96 -12.54 18.43
C LYS A 240 33.31 -12.43 17.07
N LYS A 241 34.10 -12.65 16.02
CA LYS A 241 33.71 -12.51 14.62
C LYS A 241 32.19 -12.75 14.45
N PRO A 242 31.37 -11.80 13.99
CA PRO A 242 30.50 -12.21 12.91
C PRO A 242 31.47 -12.73 11.85
N LYS A 243 31.40 -14.03 11.53
CA LYS A 243 32.20 -14.62 10.45
C LYS A 243 32.26 -13.59 9.32
N LYS A 244 33.44 -13.27 8.77
CA LYS A 244 33.54 -12.54 7.49
C LYS A 244 32.72 -13.37 6.51
N ILE A 245 31.43 -13.09 6.41
CA ILE A 245 30.61 -13.71 5.42
C ILE A 245 31.14 -13.06 4.13
N PRO A 246 31.58 -13.84 3.16
CA PRO A 246 32.53 -13.35 2.17
C PRO A 246 31.73 -12.37 1.32
N TRP A 247 31.93 -11.06 1.40
CA TRP A 247 30.96 -10.11 0.81
C TRP A 247 30.77 -10.34 -0.69
N LYS A 248 31.77 -10.88 -1.41
CA LYS A 248 31.56 -11.41 -2.77
C LYS A 248 30.64 -12.64 -2.78
N LYS A 249 30.83 -13.64 -1.92
CA LYS A 249 29.92 -14.79 -1.79
C LYS A 249 28.58 -14.47 -1.13
N ILE A 250 28.45 -13.43 -0.29
CA ILE A 250 27.16 -12.92 0.19
C ILE A 250 26.52 -12.15 -0.92
N PHE A 251 27.19 -11.19 -1.55
CA PHE A 251 26.64 -10.44 -2.66
C PHE A 251 26.22 -11.39 -3.77
N PHE A 252 27.04 -12.41 -4.10
CA PHE A 252 26.62 -13.50 -4.98
C PHE A 252 25.51 -14.36 -4.39
N ALA A 253 25.50 -14.69 -3.10
CA ALA A 253 24.40 -15.46 -2.49
C ALA A 253 23.11 -14.66 -2.35
N LEU A 254 23.17 -13.34 -2.20
CA LEU A 254 22.08 -12.40 -1.97
C LEU A 254 21.54 -11.96 -3.33
N ILE A 255 22.40 -11.76 -4.34
CA ILE A 255 22.02 -11.75 -5.76
C ILE A 255 21.46 -13.10 -6.16
N PHE A 256 22.01 -14.22 -5.71
CA PHE A 256 21.50 -15.55 -6.05
C PHE A 256 20.19 -15.85 -5.34
N ILE A 257 19.96 -15.35 -4.11
CA ILE A 257 18.68 -15.42 -3.40
C ILE A 257 17.67 -14.47 -4.04
N ILE A 258 18.07 -13.25 -4.41
CA ILE A 258 17.23 -12.32 -5.16
C ILE A 258 16.91 -12.94 -6.53
N PHE A 259 17.88 -13.51 -7.22
CA PHE A 259 17.70 -14.24 -8.48
C PHE A 259 16.84 -15.49 -8.28
N LEU A 260 17.02 -16.28 -7.22
CA LEU A 260 16.13 -17.41 -6.90
C LEU A 260 14.74 -16.94 -6.53
N SER A 261 14.59 -15.78 -5.89
CA SER A 261 13.29 -15.21 -5.56
C SER A 261 12.62 -14.68 -6.81
N LEU A 262 13.36 -14.08 -7.74
CA LEU A 262 12.89 -13.63 -9.04
C LEU A 262 12.57 -14.81 -9.95
N VAL A 263 13.41 -15.86 -9.97
CA VAL A 263 13.18 -17.12 -10.67
C VAL A 263 12.03 -17.87 -10.04
N SER A 264 11.88 -17.87 -8.72
CA SER A 264 10.74 -18.48 -8.03
C SER A 264 9.47 -17.70 -8.32
N LEU A 265 9.49 -16.36 -8.30
CA LEU A 265 8.37 -15.51 -8.70
C LEU A 265 8.05 -15.73 -10.18
N PHE A 266 9.05 -15.86 -11.04
CA PHE A 266 8.90 -16.14 -12.47
C PHE A 266 8.34 -17.54 -12.73
N LEU A 267 8.82 -18.56 -12.02
CA LEU A 267 8.31 -19.93 -12.07
C LEU A 267 6.90 -20.03 -11.50
N ILE A 268 6.59 -19.31 -10.42
CA ILE A 268 5.23 -19.18 -9.87
C ILE A 268 4.34 -18.48 -10.89
N ASN A 269 4.82 -17.42 -11.57
CA ASN A 269 4.05 -16.69 -12.57
C ASN A 269 3.85 -17.53 -13.85
N ILE A 270 4.85 -18.32 -14.27
CA ILE A 270 4.73 -19.30 -15.35
C ILE A 270 3.75 -20.40 -14.97
N ALA A 271 3.89 -20.99 -13.78
CA ALA A 271 3.00 -22.04 -13.29
C ALA A 271 1.56 -21.52 -13.16
N LYS A 272 1.37 -20.29 -12.67
CA LYS A 272 0.08 -19.61 -12.61
C LYS A 272 -0.48 -19.34 -14.00
N THR A 273 0.34 -18.86 -14.94
CA THR A 273 -0.07 -18.64 -16.34
C THR A 273 -0.45 -19.95 -17.03
N SER A 274 0.33 -21.02 -16.82
CA SER A 274 0.06 -22.36 -17.36
C SER A 274 -1.20 -22.97 -16.75
N ARG A 275 -1.39 -22.83 -15.43
CA ARG A 275 -2.59 -23.29 -14.73
C ARG A 275 -3.83 -22.52 -15.19
N ASN A 276 -3.73 -21.20 -15.35
CA ASN A 276 -4.83 -20.38 -15.85
C ASN A 276 -5.15 -20.72 -17.31
N LYS A 277 -4.14 -21.02 -18.14
CA LYS A 277 -4.36 -21.50 -19.51
C LYS A 277 -5.09 -22.85 -19.52
N SER A 278 -4.66 -23.80 -18.68
CA SER A 278 -5.36 -25.09 -18.53
C SER A 278 -6.81 -24.89 -18.09
N LYS A 279 -7.07 -24.02 -17.09
CA LYS A 279 -8.43 -23.69 -16.66
C LYS A 279 -9.27 -23.07 -17.77
N ILE A 280 -8.68 -22.22 -18.62
CA ILE A 280 -9.37 -21.66 -19.78
C ILE A 280 -9.72 -22.77 -20.77
N GLU A 281 -8.83 -23.74 -21.00
CA GLU A 281 -9.13 -24.90 -21.85
C GLU A 281 -10.24 -25.78 -21.26
N ASP A 282 -10.23 -26.01 -19.94
CA ASP A 282 -11.30 -26.72 -19.23
C ASP A 282 -12.65 -25.97 -19.35
N ALA A 283 -12.63 -24.64 -19.17
CA ALA A 283 -13.81 -23.80 -19.33
C ALA A 283 -14.35 -23.81 -20.77
N ARG A 284 -13.48 -23.82 -21.78
CA ARG A 284 -13.88 -24.00 -23.19
C ARG A 284 -14.52 -25.37 -23.40
N SER A 285 -13.97 -26.42 -22.82
CA SER A 285 -14.56 -27.76 -22.90
C SER A 285 -15.95 -27.81 -22.26
N LEU A 286 -16.14 -27.16 -21.10
CA LEU A 286 -17.44 -27.06 -20.44
C LEU A 286 -18.45 -26.25 -21.27
N ALA A 287 -18.02 -25.15 -21.87
CA ALA A 287 -18.86 -24.38 -22.77
C ALA A 287 -19.29 -25.22 -23.99
N LEU A 288 -18.36 -25.99 -24.58
CA LEU A 288 -18.67 -26.91 -25.68
C LEU A 288 -19.59 -28.07 -25.26
N SER A 289 -19.55 -28.52 -24.01
CA SER A 289 -20.47 -29.53 -23.50
C SER A 289 -21.82 -28.97 -23.06
N GLY A 290 -22.04 -27.65 -23.18
CA GLY A 290 -23.29 -27.00 -22.81
C GLY A 290 -23.45 -26.70 -21.31
N SER A 291 -22.34 -26.72 -20.55
CA SER A 291 -22.25 -26.35 -19.14
C SER A 291 -21.81 -24.88 -19.01
N TYR A 292 -22.63 -23.95 -19.52
CA TYR A 292 -22.23 -22.55 -19.72
C TYR A 292 -21.94 -21.79 -18.42
N GLN A 293 -22.73 -22.04 -17.36
CA GLN A 293 -22.56 -21.35 -16.07
C GLN A 293 -21.23 -21.74 -15.41
N GLU A 294 -20.95 -23.04 -15.33
CA GLU A 294 -19.69 -23.56 -14.80
C GLU A 294 -18.49 -23.07 -15.64
N ALA A 295 -18.63 -23.06 -16.97
CA ALA A 295 -17.62 -22.50 -17.85
C ALA A 295 -17.32 -21.03 -17.50
N LEU A 296 -18.35 -20.20 -17.33
CA LEU A 296 -18.20 -18.79 -16.99
C LEU A 296 -17.52 -18.58 -15.63
N GLU A 297 -17.85 -19.39 -14.63
CA GLU A 297 -17.21 -19.36 -13.31
C GLU A 297 -15.71 -19.67 -13.40
N ILE A 298 -15.33 -20.71 -14.13
CA ILE A 298 -13.91 -21.07 -14.32
C ILE A 298 -13.18 -19.97 -15.11
N TYR A 299 -13.81 -19.37 -16.13
CA TYR A 299 -13.24 -18.22 -16.84
C TYR A 299 -12.98 -17.03 -15.90
N ASN A 300 -13.95 -16.66 -15.06
CA ASN A 300 -13.79 -15.57 -14.10
C ASN A 300 -12.64 -15.83 -13.12
N ASP A 301 -12.51 -17.06 -12.61
CA ASP A 301 -11.41 -17.44 -11.71
C ASP A 301 -10.05 -17.44 -12.40
N ALA A 302 -9.97 -17.98 -13.62
CA ALA A 302 -8.72 -18.05 -14.40
C ALA A 302 -8.21 -16.66 -14.86
N THR A 303 -9.10 -15.67 -14.98
CA THR A 303 -8.79 -14.36 -15.55
C THR A 303 -8.76 -13.21 -14.52
N ARG A 304 -9.05 -13.47 -13.25
CA ARG A 304 -9.16 -12.48 -12.16
C ARG A 304 -8.04 -11.43 -12.14
N ASP A 305 -6.80 -11.82 -12.41
CA ASP A 305 -5.64 -10.93 -12.30
C ASP A 305 -5.22 -10.32 -13.64
N LYS A 306 -5.54 -10.96 -14.77
CA LYS A 306 -5.17 -10.51 -16.12
C LYS A 306 -6.07 -11.18 -17.17
N THR A 307 -6.66 -10.36 -18.03
CA THR A 307 -7.54 -10.82 -19.11
C THR A 307 -7.12 -10.21 -20.44
N SER A 308 -7.12 -11.01 -21.52
CA SER A 308 -6.93 -10.50 -22.88
C SER A 308 -8.29 -10.08 -23.49
N PRO A 309 -8.29 -9.16 -24.48
CA PRO A 309 -9.52 -8.82 -25.21
C PRO A 309 -10.20 -10.03 -25.87
N GLU A 310 -9.42 -11.01 -26.32
CA GLU A 310 -9.93 -12.26 -26.91
C GLU A 310 -10.73 -13.08 -25.89
N ILE A 311 -10.19 -13.27 -24.69
CA ILE A 311 -10.88 -14.02 -23.62
C ILE A 311 -12.10 -13.25 -23.12
N LEU A 312 -12.07 -11.91 -23.05
CA LEU A 312 -13.25 -11.11 -22.72
C LEU A 312 -14.38 -11.33 -23.73
N ASN A 313 -14.06 -11.39 -25.02
CA ASN A 313 -15.03 -11.65 -26.08
C ASN A 313 -15.60 -13.08 -25.99
N GLU A 314 -14.76 -14.09 -25.66
CA GLU A 314 -15.24 -15.46 -25.38
C GLU A 314 -16.21 -15.47 -24.18
N MET A 315 -15.86 -14.79 -23.09
CA MET A 315 -16.71 -14.71 -21.90
C MET A 315 -18.04 -13.99 -22.19
N GLU A 316 -18.05 -12.95 -23.03
CA GLU A 316 -19.30 -12.28 -23.43
C GLU A 316 -20.21 -13.23 -24.21
N LYS A 317 -19.65 -14.04 -25.12
CA LYS A 317 -20.43 -15.07 -25.84
C LYS A 317 -21.00 -16.09 -24.86
N ILE A 318 -20.20 -16.58 -23.90
CA ILE A 318 -20.66 -17.54 -22.89
C ILE A 318 -21.76 -16.93 -22.01
N LYS A 319 -21.68 -15.64 -21.64
CA LYS A 319 -22.76 -14.97 -20.90
C LYS A 319 -24.09 -14.97 -21.65
N LYS A 320 -24.07 -14.79 -22.98
CA LYS A 320 -25.28 -14.89 -23.81
C LYS A 320 -25.82 -16.32 -23.82
N LEU A 321 -24.94 -17.33 -23.84
CA LEU A 321 -25.32 -18.74 -23.75
C LEU A 321 -25.89 -19.11 -22.36
N VAL A 322 -25.36 -18.55 -21.28
CA VAL A 322 -25.94 -18.68 -19.93
C VAL A 322 -27.37 -18.15 -19.89
N ALA A 323 -27.58 -16.92 -20.37
CA ALA A 323 -28.92 -16.33 -20.40
C ALA A 323 -29.90 -17.13 -21.29
N SER A 324 -29.39 -17.71 -22.38
CA SER A 324 -30.14 -18.61 -23.26
C SER A 324 -30.54 -19.90 -22.55
N ASP A 325 -29.61 -20.58 -21.87
CA ASP A 325 -29.88 -21.81 -21.11
C ASP A 325 -30.84 -21.56 -19.94
N GLU A 326 -30.68 -20.46 -19.20
CA GLU A 326 -31.63 -20.05 -18.17
C GLU A 326 -33.04 -19.81 -18.73
N SER A 327 -33.14 -19.17 -19.89
CA SER A 327 -34.42 -18.97 -20.57
C SER A 327 -35.04 -20.31 -20.97
N TYR A 328 -34.24 -21.26 -21.47
CA TYR A 328 -34.71 -22.61 -21.79
C TYR A 328 -35.22 -23.37 -20.56
N GLN A 329 -34.51 -23.31 -19.43
CA GLN A 329 -34.93 -23.97 -18.19
C GLN A 329 -36.26 -23.37 -17.67
N LYS A 330 -36.37 -22.04 -17.63
CA LYS A 330 -37.61 -21.35 -17.24
C LYS A 330 -38.77 -21.71 -18.16
N ALA A 331 -38.53 -21.69 -19.48
CA ALA A 331 -39.54 -22.05 -20.46
C ALA A 331 -40.03 -23.50 -20.30
N SER A 332 -39.12 -24.42 -19.97
CA SER A 332 -39.44 -25.82 -19.72
C SER A 332 -40.30 -25.98 -18.46
N SER A 333 -40.01 -25.25 -17.38
CA SER A 333 -40.85 -25.22 -16.17
C SER A 333 -42.27 -24.73 -16.49
N PHE A 334 -42.39 -23.56 -17.14
CA PHE A 334 -43.70 -23.02 -17.52
C PHE A 334 -44.47 -23.96 -18.45
N PHE A 335 -43.78 -24.64 -19.36
CA PHE A 335 -44.40 -25.62 -20.25
C PHE A 335 -44.96 -26.82 -19.47
N GLU A 336 -44.25 -27.31 -18.47
CA GLU A 336 -44.70 -28.41 -17.60
C GLU A 336 -45.86 -28.00 -16.69
N GLU A 337 -45.87 -26.75 -16.25
CA GLU A 337 -46.95 -26.14 -15.46
C GLU A 337 -48.21 -25.82 -16.30
N GLY A 338 -48.11 -25.89 -17.63
CA GLY A 338 -49.19 -25.57 -18.57
C GLY A 338 -49.34 -24.08 -18.89
N ASP A 339 -48.42 -23.24 -18.44
CA ASP A 339 -48.36 -21.82 -18.82
C ASP A 339 -47.67 -21.66 -20.17
N TYR A 340 -48.47 -21.87 -21.22
CA TYR A 340 -47.96 -21.89 -22.59
C TYR A 340 -47.52 -20.53 -23.12
N ILE A 341 -48.04 -19.41 -22.58
CA ILE A 341 -47.67 -18.07 -23.05
C ILE A 341 -46.28 -17.69 -22.51
N ASP A 342 -46.06 -17.90 -21.22
CA ASP A 342 -44.75 -17.60 -20.61
C ASP A 342 -43.69 -18.61 -21.04
N ALA A 343 -44.07 -19.86 -21.29
CA ALA A 343 -43.20 -20.84 -21.94
C ALA A 343 -42.76 -20.37 -23.34
N ALA A 344 -43.70 -19.90 -24.18
CA ALA A 344 -43.37 -19.41 -25.51
C ALA A 344 -42.46 -18.17 -25.47
N TYR A 345 -42.70 -17.27 -24.51
CA TYR A 345 -41.89 -16.07 -24.34
C TYR A 345 -40.44 -16.40 -24.00
N ASN A 346 -40.22 -17.34 -23.08
CA ASN A 346 -38.87 -17.73 -22.69
C ASN A 346 -38.19 -18.62 -23.75
N PHE A 347 -38.91 -19.53 -24.41
CA PHE A 347 -38.31 -20.33 -25.51
C PHE A 347 -37.86 -19.45 -26.69
N LYS A 348 -38.56 -18.34 -26.98
CA LYS A 348 -38.16 -17.39 -28.03
C LYS A 348 -36.85 -16.66 -27.73
N LYS A 349 -36.49 -16.50 -26.45
CA LYS A 349 -35.23 -15.88 -26.02
C LYS A 349 -34.03 -16.80 -26.16
N VAL A 350 -34.25 -18.09 -26.39
CA VAL A 350 -33.17 -19.06 -26.63
C VAL A 350 -32.55 -18.74 -27.99
N ILE A 351 -31.26 -18.45 -28.00
CA ILE A 351 -30.54 -17.98 -29.18
C ILE A 351 -30.02 -19.15 -30.02
N GLN A 352 -29.79 -18.92 -31.31
CA GLN A 352 -29.34 -19.96 -32.23
C GLN A 352 -27.96 -20.53 -31.87
N GLU A 353 -27.10 -19.71 -31.30
CA GLU A 353 -25.75 -20.07 -30.87
C GLU A 353 -25.74 -21.07 -29.70
N ASP A 354 -26.87 -21.23 -28.99
CA ASP A 354 -27.05 -22.27 -27.98
C ASP A 354 -27.45 -23.58 -28.66
N GLU A 355 -26.47 -24.26 -29.26
CA GLU A 355 -26.68 -25.47 -30.07
C GLU A 355 -27.38 -26.59 -29.29
N LYS A 356 -27.17 -26.65 -27.98
CA LYS A 356 -27.81 -27.62 -27.06
C LYS A 356 -29.32 -27.39 -26.97
N ASN A 357 -29.75 -26.16 -26.74
CA ASN A 357 -31.13 -25.86 -26.37
C ASN A 357 -31.98 -25.27 -27.49
N TYR A 358 -31.37 -24.65 -28.51
CA TYR A 358 -32.11 -23.91 -29.54
C TYR A 358 -33.10 -24.78 -30.30
N LYS A 359 -32.64 -25.90 -30.86
CA LYS A 359 -33.52 -26.79 -31.63
C LYS A 359 -34.66 -27.36 -30.78
N PRO A 360 -34.40 -27.89 -29.57
CA PRO A 360 -35.47 -28.26 -28.63
C PRO A 360 -36.43 -27.11 -28.31
N ALA A 361 -35.96 -25.88 -28.14
CA ALA A 361 -36.79 -24.71 -27.89
C ALA A 361 -37.74 -24.42 -29.06
N GLN A 362 -37.24 -24.47 -30.30
CA GLN A 362 -38.06 -24.27 -31.50
C GLN A 362 -39.11 -25.36 -31.67
N ASP A 363 -38.77 -26.61 -31.35
CA ASP A 363 -39.71 -27.73 -31.42
C ASP A 363 -40.80 -27.62 -30.34
N LYS A 364 -40.44 -27.14 -29.14
CA LYS A 364 -41.40 -26.82 -28.07
C LYS A 364 -42.27 -25.61 -28.41
N LEU A 365 -41.74 -24.56 -29.00
CA LEU A 365 -42.52 -23.42 -29.52
C LEU A 365 -43.56 -23.88 -30.53
N THR A 366 -43.19 -24.78 -31.44
CA THR A 366 -44.13 -25.35 -32.42
C THR A 366 -45.22 -26.19 -31.72
N SER A 367 -44.86 -26.91 -30.66
CA SER A 367 -45.81 -27.69 -29.87
C SER A 367 -46.79 -26.78 -29.12
N ILE A 368 -46.30 -25.70 -28.50
CA ILE A 368 -47.11 -24.67 -27.86
C ILE A 368 -48.06 -24.03 -28.88
N GLU A 369 -47.55 -23.67 -30.06
CA GLU A 369 -48.37 -23.10 -31.13
C GLU A 369 -49.54 -24.03 -31.47
N ASN A 370 -49.30 -25.34 -31.61
CA ASN A 370 -50.37 -26.30 -31.88
C ASN A 370 -51.40 -26.32 -30.74
N ILE A 371 -50.95 -26.42 -29.49
CA ILE A 371 -51.82 -26.44 -28.31
C ILE A 371 -52.70 -25.20 -28.27
N ILE A 372 -52.10 -24.02 -28.41
CA ILE A 372 -52.82 -22.74 -28.37
C ILE A 372 -53.81 -22.63 -29.53
N LEU A 373 -53.40 -22.95 -30.77
CA LEU A 373 -54.30 -22.86 -31.91
C LEU A 373 -55.47 -23.84 -31.82
N ASP A 374 -55.25 -25.04 -31.27
CA ASP A 374 -56.30 -26.03 -31.05
C ASP A 374 -57.24 -25.62 -29.91
N GLN A 375 -56.71 -25.06 -28.82
CA GLN A 375 -57.50 -24.47 -27.73
C GLN A 375 -58.36 -23.32 -28.24
N VAL A 376 -57.78 -22.37 -28.99
CA VAL A 376 -58.49 -21.25 -29.58
C VAL A 376 -59.62 -21.75 -30.48
N LYS A 377 -59.37 -22.71 -31.38
CA LYS A 377 -60.42 -23.25 -32.26
C LYS A 377 -61.54 -23.95 -31.48
N SER A 378 -61.19 -24.69 -30.43
CA SER A 378 -62.16 -25.45 -29.64
C SER A 378 -63.01 -24.54 -28.75
N SER A 379 -62.42 -23.50 -28.16
CA SER A 379 -63.14 -22.56 -27.29
C SER A 379 -63.82 -21.43 -28.04
N TYR A 380 -63.51 -21.23 -29.33
CA TYR A 380 -64.07 -20.13 -30.12
C TYR A 380 -65.60 -20.16 -30.25
N GLU A 381 -66.19 -21.34 -30.39
CA GLU A 381 -67.64 -21.52 -30.49
C GLU A 381 -68.36 -21.31 -29.15
N GLU A 382 -67.67 -21.52 -28.02
CA GLU A 382 -68.25 -21.45 -26.67
C GLU A 382 -67.97 -20.11 -25.97
N ASN A 383 -66.74 -19.59 -26.05
CA ASN A 383 -66.31 -18.33 -25.45
C ASN A 383 -65.34 -17.57 -26.36
N ARG A 384 -65.92 -16.90 -27.35
CA ARG A 384 -65.21 -16.14 -28.39
C ARG A 384 -64.20 -15.12 -27.83
N THR A 385 -64.56 -14.39 -26.78
CA THR A 385 -63.72 -13.32 -26.22
C THR A 385 -62.45 -13.90 -25.61
N GLU A 386 -62.57 -14.99 -24.86
CA GLU A 386 -61.44 -15.66 -24.22
C GLU A 386 -60.51 -16.31 -25.26
N ALA A 387 -61.08 -16.95 -26.30
CA ALA A 387 -60.32 -17.50 -27.41
C ALA A 387 -59.48 -16.43 -28.15
N LEU A 388 -60.07 -15.24 -28.39
CA LEU A 388 -59.37 -14.12 -29.01
C LEU A 388 -58.29 -13.50 -28.10
N LEU A 389 -58.54 -13.42 -26.80
CA LEU A 389 -57.55 -12.94 -25.83
C LEU A 389 -56.34 -13.88 -25.78
N LEU A 390 -56.55 -15.19 -25.76
CA LEU A 390 -55.47 -16.19 -25.80
C LEU A 390 -54.65 -16.08 -27.09
N LEU A 391 -55.31 -15.97 -28.25
CA LEU A 391 -54.66 -15.82 -29.55
C LEU A 391 -53.83 -14.52 -29.63
N ASN A 392 -54.37 -13.40 -29.13
CA ASN A 392 -53.66 -12.13 -29.10
C ASN A 392 -52.48 -12.16 -28.13
N SER A 393 -52.63 -12.82 -26.97
CA SER A 393 -51.55 -12.99 -25.99
C SER A 393 -50.39 -13.78 -26.60
N TYR A 394 -50.70 -14.84 -27.34
CA TYR A 394 -49.68 -15.61 -28.06
C TYR A 394 -48.99 -14.79 -29.17
N LEU A 395 -49.75 -14.05 -29.99
CA LEU A 395 -49.21 -13.18 -31.03
C LEU A 395 -48.41 -11.99 -30.49
N ASN A 396 -48.66 -11.55 -29.27
CA ASN A 396 -47.84 -10.53 -28.62
C ASN A 396 -46.41 -11.04 -28.36
N VAL A 397 -46.29 -12.33 -28.06
CA VAL A 397 -45.01 -12.98 -27.78
C VAL A 397 -44.34 -13.51 -29.06
N VAL A 398 -45.13 -14.09 -29.97
CA VAL A 398 -44.68 -14.70 -31.23
C VAL A 398 -45.40 -14.04 -32.44
N PRO A 399 -45.18 -12.73 -32.69
CA PRO A 399 -45.84 -12.00 -33.78
C PRO A 399 -45.51 -12.54 -35.18
N GLU A 400 -44.37 -13.21 -35.32
CA GLU A 400 -43.91 -13.84 -36.56
C GLU A 400 -44.67 -15.14 -36.92
N SER A 401 -45.53 -15.64 -36.04
CA SER A 401 -46.34 -16.84 -36.33
C SER A 401 -47.30 -16.58 -37.48
N ALA A 402 -46.99 -17.15 -38.64
CA ALA A 402 -47.85 -17.11 -39.82
C ALA A 402 -49.18 -17.84 -39.58
N ARG A 403 -49.16 -18.93 -38.80
CA ARG A 403 -50.36 -19.74 -38.50
C ARG A 403 -51.32 -19.02 -37.57
N ALA A 404 -50.83 -18.44 -36.47
CA ALA A 404 -51.65 -17.66 -35.55
C ALA A 404 -52.18 -16.39 -36.21
N SER A 405 -51.34 -15.69 -36.99
CA SER A 405 -51.76 -14.50 -37.74
C SER A 405 -52.83 -14.81 -38.78
N LYS A 406 -52.72 -15.95 -39.47
CA LYS A 406 -53.74 -16.41 -40.42
C LYS A 406 -55.04 -16.76 -39.71
N LEU A 407 -54.98 -17.49 -38.60
CA LEU A 407 -56.16 -17.84 -37.80
C LEU A 407 -56.89 -16.59 -37.29
N LYS A 408 -56.15 -15.58 -36.83
CA LYS A 408 -56.72 -14.29 -36.41
C LYS A 408 -57.49 -13.62 -37.54
N LYS A 409 -56.90 -13.57 -38.75
CA LYS A 409 -57.58 -13.02 -39.94
C LYS A 409 -58.81 -13.83 -40.35
N GLU A 410 -58.74 -15.15 -40.29
CA GLU A 410 -59.89 -16.03 -40.56
C GLU A 410 -61.04 -15.74 -39.58
N ILE A 411 -60.74 -15.67 -38.28
CA ILE A 411 -61.68 -15.32 -37.21
C ILE A 411 -62.29 -13.91 -37.39
N GLU A 412 -61.49 -12.92 -37.77
CA GLU A 412 -61.94 -11.55 -38.04
C GLU A 412 -62.80 -11.48 -39.32
N SER A 413 -62.49 -12.28 -40.34
CA SER A 413 -63.24 -12.34 -41.59
C SER A 413 -64.57 -13.10 -41.46
N ALA A 414 -64.61 -14.18 -40.68
CA ALA A 414 -65.85 -14.89 -40.32
C ALA A 414 -66.80 -13.97 -39.54
N ASN A 415 -66.26 -13.06 -38.74
CA ASN A 415 -67.02 -12.04 -38.03
C ASN A 415 -67.69 -11.00 -38.94
N LYS A 416 -67.20 -10.80 -40.17
CA LYS A 416 -67.83 -9.90 -41.14
C LYS A 416 -69.04 -10.53 -41.85
N LEU A 417 -69.36 -11.80 -41.60
CA LEU A 417 -70.44 -12.55 -42.25
C LEU A 417 -71.61 -12.91 -41.32
N ASN A 418 -71.55 -12.61 -40.01
CA ASN A 418 -72.64 -12.81 -39.06
C ASN A 418 -73.11 -11.47 -38.47
N VAL A 419 -73.97 -10.81 -39.25
CA VAL A 419 -75.17 -10.02 -38.87
C VAL A 419 -75.05 -8.87 -37.85
N ASP A 420 -75.47 -7.70 -38.33
CA ASP A 420 -76.21 -6.65 -37.62
C ASP A 420 -76.98 -7.13 -36.38
N THR A 421 -76.46 -6.92 -35.17
CA THR A 421 -77.28 -6.52 -34.02
C THR A 421 -76.39 -6.04 -32.87
N GLU A 422 -76.46 -4.74 -32.58
CA GLU A 422 -76.15 -4.22 -31.25
C GLU A 422 -77.13 -4.86 -30.24
N GLU A 423 -76.63 -5.42 -29.14
CA GLU A 423 -76.88 -4.87 -27.80
C GLU A 423 -76.10 -5.59 -26.69
N SER A 424 -75.26 -4.78 -26.04
CA SER A 424 -75.01 -4.73 -24.59
C SER A 424 -74.49 -5.98 -23.86
N GLN A 425 -73.24 -5.86 -23.39
CA GLN A 425 -72.98 -5.99 -21.95
C GLN A 425 -72.45 -4.65 -21.41
N LYS A 426 -73.37 -3.85 -20.88
CA LYS A 426 -73.16 -2.92 -19.75
C LYS A 426 -72.78 -3.77 -18.51
N GLU A 427 -72.05 -3.33 -17.48
CA GLU A 427 -71.76 -1.99 -16.98
C GLU A 427 -70.63 -2.10 -15.91
N ASN A 428 -69.83 -1.04 -15.75
CA ASN A 428 -69.93 -0.19 -14.57
C ASN A 428 -69.33 1.17 -14.89
N PHE A 429 -70.16 2.02 -15.50
CA PHE A 429 -69.92 3.45 -15.55
C PHE A 429 -70.11 4.01 -14.13
N GLU A 430 -69.10 4.70 -13.63
CA GLU A 430 -69.21 5.48 -12.42
C GLU A 430 -70.22 6.62 -12.59
N LYS A 431 -71.07 6.78 -11.57
CA LYS A 431 -71.98 7.89 -11.41
C LYS A 431 -71.23 9.23 -11.53
N GLU A 432 -71.76 10.12 -12.37
CA GLU A 432 -71.48 11.55 -12.29
C GLU A 432 -72.02 12.09 -10.96
N GLU A 433 -71.14 12.44 -10.02
CA GLU A 433 -71.48 13.38 -8.95
C GLU A 433 -71.24 14.80 -9.45
N LYS A 434 -72.28 15.64 -9.34
CA LYS A 434 -72.26 17.08 -9.56
C LYS A 434 -71.47 17.80 -8.45
N ASP A 435 -70.72 18.81 -8.89
CA ASP A 435 -70.09 19.91 -8.15
C ASP A 435 -69.25 19.53 -6.91
N LYS A 436 -67.94 19.41 -7.11
CA LYS A 436 -66.95 19.62 -6.03
C LYS A 436 -65.95 20.69 -6.45
N ASP A 437 -65.67 21.55 -5.48
CA ASP A 437 -64.79 22.71 -5.55
C ASP A 437 -63.48 22.38 -6.29
N SER A 438 -63.11 23.21 -7.28
CA SER A 438 -61.87 23.02 -8.05
C SER A 438 -60.64 22.99 -7.14
N ALA A 439 -60.70 23.66 -5.98
CA ALA A 439 -59.68 23.60 -4.95
C ALA A 439 -59.59 22.23 -4.26
N GLU A 440 -60.71 21.55 -4.03
CA GLU A 440 -60.73 20.21 -3.41
C GLU A 440 -60.21 19.14 -4.38
N THR A 441 -60.55 19.24 -5.68
CA THR A 441 -60.01 18.35 -6.72
C THR A 441 -58.51 18.55 -6.92
N ALA A 442 -58.03 19.80 -6.87
CA ALA A 442 -56.59 20.11 -6.93
C ALA A 442 -55.83 19.58 -5.70
N LYS A 443 -56.44 19.68 -4.51
CA LYS A 443 -55.88 19.13 -3.27
C LYS A 443 -55.79 17.60 -3.34
N LYS A 444 -56.85 16.91 -3.77
CA LYS A 444 -56.85 15.45 -3.96
C LYS A 444 -55.82 15.00 -4.99
N ALA A 445 -55.66 15.73 -6.09
CA ALA A 445 -54.62 15.44 -7.08
C ALA A 445 -53.22 15.56 -6.46
N SER A 446 -52.99 16.59 -5.64
CA SER A 446 -51.73 16.78 -4.93
C SER A 446 -51.45 15.68 -3.89
N ASP A 447 -52.46 15.25 -3.15
CA ASP A 447 -52.35 14.18 -2.13
C ASP A 447 -52.09 12.79 -2.75
N LEU A 448 -52.37 12.62 -4.05
CA LEU A 448 -52.11 11.38 -4.78
C LEU A 448 -50.68 11.30 -5.32
N LEU A 449 -50.03 12.44 -5.58
CA LEU A 449 -48.66 12.46 -6.11
C LEU A 449 -47.67 11.78 -5.17
N HIS A 450 -46.79 10.95 -5.74
CA HIS A 450 -45.72 10.26 -5.02
C HIS A 450 -46.20 9.32 -3.90
N THR A 451 -47.40 8.77 -4.07
CA THR A 451 -47.95 7.76 -3.16
C THR A 451 -48.03 6.40 -3.83
N TYR A 452 -47.90 5.34 -3.04
CA TYR A 452 -48.29 3.99 -3.44
C TYR A 452 -49.79 3.84 -3.27
N ARG A 453 -50.43 3.26 -4.29
CA ARG A 453 -51.88 2.99 -4.33
C ARG A 453 -52.12 1.57 -4.81
N THR A 454 -53.30 1.06 -4.51
CA THR A 454 -53.75 -0.24 -4.98
C THR A 454 -54.99 -0.10 -5.84
N VAL A 455 -55.10 -0.90 -6.90
CA VAL A 455 -56.33 -0.98 -7.71
C VAL A 455 -57.49 -1.46 -6.84
N SER A 456 -58.55 -0.67 -6.73
CA SER A 456 -59.72 -0.94 -5.86
C SER A 456 -60.85 -1.69 -6.59
N THR A 457 -60.85 -1.63 -7.92
CA THR A 457 -61.85 -2.26 -8.80
C THR A 457 -61.37 -3.62 -9.30
N GLU A 458 -62.28 -4.52 -9.70
CA GLU A 458 -61.92 -5.86 -10.19
C GLU A 458 -60.99 -5.81 -11.41
N LYS A 459 -61.19 -4.83 -12.31
CA LYS A 459 -60.35 -4.56 -13.47
C LYS A 459 -60.23 -3.06 -13.72
N ALA A 460 -59.00 -2.57 -13.87
CA ALA A 460 -58.71 -1.17 -14.18
C ALA A 460 -57.83 -1.02 -15.43
N ASN A 461 -58.19 -0.10 -16.32
CA ASN A 461 -57.46 0.10 -17.58
C ASN A 461 -56.31 1.09 -17.39
N LEU A 462 -55.08 0.64 -17.67
CA LEU A 462 -53.89 1.47 -17.84
C LEU A 462 -53.82 1.93 -19.30
N ARG A 463 -53.76 3.24 -19.53
CA ARG A 463 -53.90 3.86 -20.85
C ARG A 463 -52.66 4.63 -21.29
N ALA A 464 -52.51 4.85 -22.60
CA ALA A 464 -51.39 5.58 -23.16
C ALA A 464 -51.44 7.09 -22.84
N GLU A 465 -52.64 7.66 -22.76
CA GLU A 465 -52.89 9.07 -22.48
C GLU A 465 -53.99 9.24 -21.40
N PRO A 466 -54.05 10.39 -20.71
CA PRO A 466 -55.05 10.69 -19.69
C PRO A 466 -56.42 11.02 -20.33
N SER A 467 -57.01 10.04 -20.98
CA SER A 467 -58.31 10.10 -21.65
C SER A 467 -58.96 8.72 -21.69
N VAL A 468 -60.29 8.66 -21.61
CA VAL A 468 -61.05 7.41 -21.75
C VAL A 468 -61.02 6.82 -23.16
N ASP A 469 -60.71 7.65 -24.16
CA ASP A 469 -60.67 7.26 -25.56
C ASP A 469 -59.25 6.83 -26.00
N SER A 470 -58.27 6.93 -25.09
CA SER A 470 -56.89 6.51 -25.36
C SER A 470 -56.72 5.00 -25.34
N ASP A 471 -55.78 4.50 -26.15
CA ASP A 471 -55.40 3.08 -26.21
C ASP A 471 -55.11 2.50 -24.83
N ILE A 472 -55.60 1.28 -24.59
CA ILE A 472 -55.37 0.53 -23.36
C ILE A 472 -54.04 -0.21 -23.50
N LEU A 473 -53.07 0.16 -22.68
CA LEU A 473 -51.77 -0.49 -22.59
C LEU A 473 -51.85 -1.82 -21.84
N LYS A 474 -52.62 -1.86 -20.75
CA LYS A 474 -52.77 -3.05 -19.89
C LYS A 474 -54.05 -2.96 -19.07
N ILE A 475 -54.64 -4.11 -18.71
CA ILE A 475 -55.70 -4.19 -17.70
C ILE A 475 -55.07 -4.70 -16.42
N LEU A 476 -55.27 -3.99 -15.31
CA LEU A 476 -54.73 -4.29 -13.99
C LEU A 476 -55.83 -4.91 -13.13
N ASP A 477 -55.51 -5.99 -12.43
CA ASP A 477 -56.43 -6.64 -11.50
C ASP A 477 -56.46 -5.93 -10.14
N LYS A 478 -57.54 -6.14 -9.40
CA LYS A 478 -57.70 -5.62 -8.04
C LYS A 478 -56.53 -5.99 -7.13
N GLY A 479 -56.09 -5.04 -6.32
CA GLY A 479 -54.97 -5.21 -5.39
C GLY A 479 -53.59 -5.02 -6.03
N THR A 480 -53.50 -4.79 -7.35
CA THR A 480 -52.22 -4.42 -7.99
C THR A 480 -51.67 -3.14 -7.36
N GLU A 481 -50.46 -3.21 -6.82
CA GLU A 481 -49.73 -2.05 -6.28
C GLU A 481 -49.13 -1.22 -7.42
N LEU A 482 -49.22 0.09 -7.28
CA LEU A 482 -48.70 1.04 -8.26
C LEU A 482 -48.22 2.32 -7.58
N TYR A 483 -47.29 3.01 -8.23
CA TYR A 483 -46.73 4.26 -7.73
C TYR A 483 -47.15 5.44 -8.61
N VAL A 484 -47.68 6.51 -8.00
CA VAL A 484 -48.18 7.68 -8.73
C VAL A 484 -47.03 8.67 -8.99
N LEU A 485 -46.70 8.86 -10.26
CA LEU A 485 -45.64 9.77 -10.73
C LEU A 485 -46.16 11.18 -11.00
N GLU A 486 -47.31 11.29 -11.65
CA GLU A 486 -47.91 12.56 -12.06
C GLU A 486 -49.43 12.49 -11.94
N THR A 487 -50.09 13.63 -11.77
CA THR A 487 -51.55 13.74 -11.83
C THR A 487 -51.97 14.83 -12.81
N LYS A 488 -52.96 14.52 -13.66
CA LYS A 488 -53.57 15.49 -14.57
C LYS A 488 -55.06 15.57 -14.32
N ILE A 489 -55.58 16.79 -14.18
CA ILE A 489 -57.00 17.03 -13.98
C ILE A 489 -57.64 17.27 -15.34
N GLU A 490 -58.59 16.42 -15.69
CA GLU A 490 -59.43 16.58 -16.88
C GLU A 490 -60.72 17.30 -16.47
N GLN A 491 -60.92 18.49 -17.06
CA GLN A 491 -62.14 19.32 -16.95
C GLN A 491 -62.64 19.55 -15.51
N GLY A 492 -61.72 19.57 -14.53
CA GLY A 492 -62.05 19.81 -13.11
C GLY A 492 -62.73 18.66 -12.37
N GLN A 493 -62.91 17.49 -13.00
CA GLN A 493 -63.79 16.43 -12.48
C GLN A 493 -63.14 15.05 -12.38
N ARG A 494 -62.18 14.72 -13.25
CA ARG A 494 -61.45 13.44 -13.23
C ARG A 494 -59.96 13.67 -13.04
N ILE A 495 -59.37 12.95 -12.10
CA ILE A 495 -57.92 12.97 -11.88
C ILE A 495 -57.34 11.73 -12.55
N TRP A 496 -56.51 11.94 -13.56
CA TRP A 496 -55.70 10.91 -14.18
C TRP A 496 -54.37 10.82 -13.46
N CYS A 497 -53.98 9.62 -13.04
CA CYS A 497 -52.72 9.34 -12.40
C CYS A 497 -51.80 8.68 -13.43
N HIS A 498 -50.66 9.30 -13.74
CA HIS A 498 -49.58 8.62 -14.44
C HIS A 498 -48.86 7.75 -13.43
N VAL A 499 -48.86 6.46 -13.65
CA VAL A 499 -48.43 5.47 -12.67
C VAL A 499 -47.33 4.61 -13.24
N GLU A 500 -46.48 4.14 -12.34
CA GLU A 500 -45.50 3.11 -12.60
C GLU A 500 -45.98 1.83 -11.94
N VAL A 501 -46.21 0.81 -12.76
CA VAL A 501 -46.69 -0.50 -12.33
C VAL A 501 -45.57 -1.49 -12.60
N GLU A 502 -45.05 -2.07 -11.53
CA GLU A 502 -44.16 -3.20 -11.66
C GLU A 502 -44.98 -4.40 -12.13
N SER A 503 -44.67 -4.90 -13.32
CA SER A 503 -45.31 -6.10 -13.83
C SER A 503 -44.89 -7.28 -12.96
N PRO A 504 -45.82 -7.97 -12.27
CA PRO A 504 -45.47 -9.13 -11.43
C PRO A 504 -44.78 -10.26 -12.22
N ILE A 505 -44.93 -10.23 -13.55
CA ILE A 505 -44.55 -11.31 -14.48
C ILE A 505 -43.22 -11.01 -15.18
N SER A 506 -42.93 -9.74 -15.50
CA SER A 506 -41.70 -9.37 -16.23
C SER A 506 -40.66 -8.63 -15.39
N GLN A 507 -41.00 -8.18 -14.18
CA GLN A 507 -40.22 -7.20 -13.39
C GLN A 507 -39.90 -5.90 -14.16
N GLU A 508 -40.47 -5.72 -15.35
CA GLU A 508 -40.39 -4.47 -16.10
C GLU A 508 -41.47 -3.52 -15.58
N THR A 509 -41.08 -2.26 -15.45
CA THR A 509 -41.97 -1.21 -14.98
C THR A 509 -42.70 -0.59 -16.16
N ILE A 510 -44.01 -0.81 -16.22
CA ILE A 510 -44.89 -0.28 -17.26
C ILE A 510 -45.45 1.05 -16.75
N LYS A 511 -45.35 2.08 -17.59
CA LYS A 511 -45.87 3.43 -17.29
C LYS A 511 -47.10 3.72 -18.12
N GLY A 512 -48.12 4.32 -17.50
CA GLY A 512 -49.34 4.70 -18.19
C GLY A 512 -50.31 5.46 -17.28
N TRP A 513 -51.46 5.83 -17.82
CA TRP A 513 -52.47 6.64 -17.16
C TRP A 513 -53.64 5.79 -16.66
N ILE A 514 -54.04 6.00 -15.41
CA ILE A 514 -55.17 5.31 -14.77
C ILE A 514 -56.06 6.33 -14.05
N SER A 515 -57.36 6.07 -13.99
CA SER A 515 -58.32 6.95 -13.29
C SER A 515 -58.17 6.81 -11.78
N ASN A 516 -58.06 7.91 -11.04
CA ASN A 516 -57.96 7.90 -9.58
C ASN A 516 -59.14 7.20 -8.89
N LYS A 517 -60.30 7.14 -9.54
CA LYS A 517 -61.50 6.51 -9.00
C LYS A 517 -61.40 4.97 -8.95
N THR A 518 -60.46 4.40 -9.71
CA THR A 518 -60.15 2.96 -9.69
C THR A 518 -59.06 2.58 -8.68
N LEU A 519 -58.61 3.55 -7.86
CA LEU A 519 -57.56 3.39 -6.86
C LEU A 519 -58.11 3.54 -5.44
N ASN A 520 -57.40 2.95 -4.46
CA ASN A 520 -57.60 3.17 -3.03
C ASN A 520 -56.43 3.98 -2.45
#